data_AF-A0A351AUQ2-F1
#
_entry.id   AF-A0A351AUQ2-F1
#
_cell.length_a   1.000
_cell.length_b   1.000
_cell.length_c   1.000
_cell.angle_alpha   90.00
_cell.angle_beta   90.00
_cell.angle_gamma   90.00
#
_symmetry.space_group_name_H-M   'P 1'
#
loop_
_entity.id
_entity.type
_entity.pdbx_description
1 polymer ?
#
loop_
_entity_poly.entity_id
_entity_poly.type
_entity_poly.pdbx_seq_one_letter_code
_entity_poly.pdbx_strand_id
1 'polypeptide(L)'
;IGSVLPESTELSYNKQQLNNELRSALAALTNLASPVFIAGAVCSRMFGFRERKVALLLAFSHYGAAAMSVGLLLLLAAALNCKFRPAADSQSRIRAAAVFPRAVRESVNSILLVGGTLVFFVVAVRLLEASGIVSLLGLSEHQKGVLFGLLEMTNGIKILSAEPVSRLSLVLTCGLMSFGGLCIFLQTCGVVNLRPVGYFAAKLIHALLSAALCAAMYPLFFSNAAPVFISTAESATIAENVMTAAQIALLCLFSSCISALAAVFAVRSTRT
;
A
#
# COMPACT_ATOMS: atom_id res chain seq x y z
N ILE A 1 5.76 -36.35 25.74
CA ILE A 1 4.40 -36.38 26.32
C ILE A 1 3.64 -35.21 25.72
N GLY A 2 3.08 -35.41 24.53
CA GLY A 2 2.30 -34.38 23.83
C GLY A 2 0.87 -34.47 24.33
N SER A 3 0.46 -33.51 25.15
CA SER A 3 -0.95 -33.33 25.47
C SER A 3 -1.66 -32.84 24.20
N VAL A 4 -2.30 -33.76 23.48
CA VAL A 4 -3.26 -33.42 22.43
C VAL A 4 -4.33 -32.55 23.08
N LEU A 5 -4.37 -31.28 22.71
CA LEU A 5 -5.38 -30.37 23.21
C LEU A 5 -6.75 -30.88 22.74
N PRO A 6 -7.82 -30.75 23.53
CA PRO A 6 -9.16 -31.16 23.09
C PRO A 6 -9.49 -30.44 21.78
N GLU A 7 -10.03 -31.15 20.79
CA GLU A 7 -10.29 -30.66 19.42
C GLU A 7 -11.04 -29.32 19.36
N SER A 8 -11.95 -29.07 20.32
CA SER A 8 -12.68 -27.80 20.49
C SER A 8 -11.78 -26.62 20.92
N THR A 9 -10.71 -26.91 21.66
CA THR A 9 -9.71 -25.94 22.13
C THR A 9 -8.74 -25.59 21.01
N GLU A 10 -8.31 -26.58 20.23
CA GLU A 10 -7.47 -26.35 19.03
C GLU A 10 -8.21 -25.52 17.97
N LEU A 11 -9.48 -25.83 17.70
CA LEU A 11 -10.30 -25.07 16.76
C LEU A 11 -10.48 -23.61 17.21
N SER A 12 -10.68 -23.38 18.50
CA SER A 12 -10.85 -22.04 19.07
C SER A 12 -9.53 -21.24 19.03
N TYR A 13 -8.41 -21.90 19.31
CA TYR A 13 -7.08 -21.33 19.23
C TYR A 13 -6.71 -20.91 17.79
N ASN A 14 -6.95 -21.79 16.81
CA ASN A 14 -6.69 -21.52 15.40
C ASN A 14 -7.53 -20.35 14.88
N LYS A 15 -8.81 -20.26 15.27
CA LYS A 15 -9.68 -19.11 14.94
C LYS A 15 -9.16 -17.80 15.53
N GLN A 16 -8.63 -17.82 16.75
CA GLN A 16 -8.08 -16.63 17.39
C GLN A 16 -6.78 -16.17 16.73
N GLN A 17 -5.90 -17.11 16.34
CA GLN A 17 -4.71 -16.79 15.56
C GLN A 17 -5.09 -16.14 14.23
N LEU A 18 -6.03 -16.74 13.49
CA LEU A 18 -6.51 -16.23 12.21
C LEU A 18 -7.11 -14.82 12.33
N ASN A 19 -7.88 -14.54 13.38
CA ASN A 19 -8.39 -13.20 13.65
C ASN A 19 -7.27 -12.16 13.88
N ASN A 20 -6.17 -12.55 14.52
CA ASN A 20 -5.03 -11.66 14.74
C ASN A 20 -4.25 -11.39 13.45
N GLU A 21 -4.10 -12.39 12.58
CA GLU A 21 -3.52 -12.21 11.24
C GLU A 21 -4.40 -11.27 10.40
N LEU A 22 -5.71 -11.44 10.43
CA LEU A 22 -6.68 -10.57 9.75
C LEU A 22 -6.59 -9.11 10.25
N ARG A 23 -6.49 -8.90 11.57
CA ARG A 23 -6.27 -7.56 12.16
C ARG A 23 -4.98 -6.93 11.64
N SER A 24 -3.91 -7.73 11.54
CA SER A 24 -2.59 -7.27 11.09
C SER A 24 -2.59 -6.94 9.61
N ALA A 25 -3.29 -7.73 8.80
CA ALA A 25 -3.51 -7.46 7.38
C ALA A 25 -4.33 -6.18 7.14
N LEU A 26 -5.39 -5.96 7.92
CA LEU A 26 -6.17 -4.71 7.85
C LEU A 26 -5.33 -3.50 8.25
N ALA A 27 -4.51 -3.61 9.30
CA ALA A 27 -3.61 -2.54 9.71
C ALA A 27 -2.55 -2.22 8.65
N ALA A 28 -2.08 -3.21 7.87
CA ALA A 28 -1.20 -2.96 6.73
C ALA A 28 -1.89 -2.14 5.63
N LEU A 29 -3.17 -2.40 5.38
CA LEU A 29 -3.97 -1.74 4.34
C LEU A 29 -4.51 -0.36 4.76
N THR A 30 -4.39 0.02 6.03
CA THR A 30 -4.61 1.39 6.49
C THR A 30 -3.31 2.20 6.60
N ASN A 31 -2.15 1.53 6.60
CA ASN A 31 -0.85 2.18 6.54
C ASN A 31 -0.42 2.44 5.09
N LEU A 32 -1.13 3.36 4.44
CA LEU A 32 -0.96 3.73 3.04
C LEU A 32 -0.09 4.98 2.89
N ALA A 33 0.54 5.13 1.73
CA ALA A 33 1.23 6.36 1.40
C ALA A 33 0.22 7.50 1.31
N SER A 34 0.55 8.69 1.83
CA SER A 34 -0.37 9.82 1.82
C SER A 34 -0.44 10.48 0.44
N PRO A 35 -1.58 11.08 0.04
CA PRO A 35 -1.69 11.76 -1.25
C PRO A 35 -0.64 12.87 -1.42
N VAL A 36 -0.28 13.54 -0.31
CA VAL A 36 0.76 14.57 -0.25
C VAL A 36 2.15 13.98 -0.55
N PHE A 37 2.45 12.78 -0.06
CA PHE A 37 3.69 12.08 -0.40
C PHE A 37 3.73 11.72 -1.89
N ILE A 38 2.64 11.18 -2.44
CA ILE A 38 2.55 10.80 -3.87
C ILE A 38 2.76 12.03 -4.78
N ALA A 39 1.91 13.06 -4.63
CA ALA A 39 1.95 14.21 -5.52
C ALA A 39 3.16 15.11 -5.27
N GLY A 40 3.50 15.36 -4.00
CA GLY A 40 4.54 16.31 -3.62
C GLY A 40 5.94 15.71 -3.66
N ALA A 41 6.19 14.65 -2.88
CA ALA A 41 7.53 14.09 -2.77
C ALA A 41 7.91 13.28 -4.02
N VAL A 42 7.05 12.34 -4.44
CA VAL A 42 7.35 11.43 -5.55
C VAL A 42 7.24 12.17 -6.88
N CYS A 43 6.04 12.63 -7.27
CA CYS A 43 5.86 13.21 -8.60
C CYS A 43 6.59 14.54 -8.78
N SER A 44 6.39 15.50 -7.88
CA SER A 44 6.95 16.85 -8.06
C SER A 44 8.45 16.91 -7.76
N ARG A 45 8.94 16.32 -6.66
CA ARG A 45 10.36 16.46 -6.27
C ARG A 45 11.29 15.40 -6.85
N MET A 46 10.92 14.12 -6.80
CA MET A 46 11.82 13.04 -7.24
C MET A 46 11.83 12.91 -8.76
N PHE A 47 10.64 12.84 -9.37
CA PHE A 47 10.49 12.70 -10.82
C PHE A 47 10.45 14.03 -11.58
N GLY A 48 10.31 15.17 -10.89
CA GLY A 48 10.23 16.48 -11.56
C GLY A 48 8.98 16.69 -12.43
N PHE A 49 7.97 15.82 -12.32
CA PHE A 49 6.76 15.92 -13.12
C PHE A 49 5.90 17.10 -12.67
N ARG A 50 5.63 18.00 -13.62
CA ARG A 50 4.69 19.11 -13.45
C ARG A 50 3.26 18.70 -13.82
N GLU A 51 3.12 17.62 -14.57
CA GLU A 51 1.82 17.11 -15.01
C GLU A 51 1.13 16.29 -13.92
N ARG A 52 -0.19 16.50 -13.76
CA ARG A 52 -1.01 15.78 -12.79
C ARG A 52 -1.23 14.31 -13.16
N LYS A 53 -1.00 13.94 -14.43
CA LYS A 53 -1.28 12.59 -14.97
C LYS A 53 -0.53 11.49 -14.22
N VAL A 54 0.75 11.70 -13.94
CA VAL A 54 1.57 10.71 -13.20
C VAL A 54 1.08 10.55 -11.77
N ALA A 55 0.78 11.67 -11.10
CA ALA A 55 0.28 11.65 -9.73
C ALA A 55 -1.07 10.92 -9.62
N LEU A 56 -1.97 11.14 -10.59
CA LEU A 56 -3.25 10.43 -10.67
C LEU A 56 -3.06 8.94 -10.97
N LEU A 57 -2.20 8.58 -11.93
CA LEU A 57 -1.88 7.18 -12.23
C LEU A 57 -1.40 6.44 -10.97
N LEU A 58 -0.41 7.01 -10.27
CA LEU A 58 0.14 6.41 -9.05
C LEU A 58 -0.90 6.35 -7.93
N ALA A 59 -1.69 7.41 -7.71
CA ALA A 59 -2.71 7.45 -6.67
C ALA A 59 -3.83 6.43 -6.93
N PHE A 60 -4.41 6.39 -8.14
CA PHE A 60 -5.46 5.43 -8.48
C PHE A 60 -4.96 4.00 -8.37
N SER A 61 -3.74 3.73 -8.82
CA SER A 61 -3.15 2.39 -8.73
C SER A 61 -2.88 1.97 -7.28
N HIS A 62 -2.38 2.88 -6.45
CA HIS A 62 -2.08 2.63 -5.04
C HIS A 62 -3.36 2.42 -4.20
N TYR A 63 -4.32 3.34 -4.25
CA TYR A 63 -5.55 3.26 -3.46
C TYR A 63 -6.55 2.24 -4.02
N GLY A 64 -6.63 2.10 -5.35
CA GLY A 64 -7.46 1.07 -5.99
C GLY A 64 -7.02 -0.33 -5.59
N ALA A 65 -5.71 -0.60 -5.61
CA ALA A 65 -5.18 -1.87 -5.12
C ALA A 65 -5.43 -2.08 -3.62
N ALA A 66 -5.40 -1.02 -2.79
CA ALA A 66 -5.74 -1.15 -1.37
C ALA A 66 -7.21 -1.56 -1.19
N ALA A 67 -8.13 -0.91 -1.90
CA ALA A 67 -9.56 -1.23 -1.86
C ALA A 67 -9.84 -2.67 -2.31
N MET A 68 -9.22 -3.11 -3.41
CA MET A 68 -9.30 -4.50 -3.87
C MET A 68 -8.75 -5.50 -2.84
N SER A 69 -7.60 -5.17 -2.22
CA SER A 69 -6.99 -6.02 -1.19
C SER A 69 -7.90 -6.15 0.04
N VAL A 70 -8.52 -5.06 0.48
CA VAL A 70 -9.51 -5.06 1.58
C VAL A 70 -10.72 -5.91 1.19
N GLY A 71 -11.25 -5.74 -0.02
CA GLY A 71 -12.38 -6.55 -0.52
C GLY A 71 -12.09 -8.05 -0.48
N LEU A 72 -10.93 -8.46 -1.01
CA LEU A 72 -10.47 -9.86 -0.96
C LEU A 72 -10.34 -10.37 0.48
N LEU A 73 -9.76 -9.56 1.37
CA LEU A 73 -9.55 -9.91 2.77
C LEU A 73 -10.89 -10.08 3.51
N LEU A 74 -11.89 -9.25 3.23
CA LEU A 74 -13.23 -9.37 3.80
C LEU A 74 -14.00 -10.59 3.27
N LEU A 75 -13.87 -10.90 1.97
CA LEU A 75 -14.43 -12.11 1.38
C LEU A 75 -13.82 -13.37 2.02
N LEU A 76 -12.50 -13.40 2.21
CA LEU A 76 -11.80 -14.49 2.88
C LEU A 76 -12.23 -14.61 4.34
N ALA A 77 -12.32 -13.49 5.06
CA ALA A 77 -12.81 -13.49 6.44
C ALA A 77 -14.26 -14.01 6.56
N ALA A 78 -15.12 -13.69 5.60
CA ALA A 78 -16.48 -14.20 5.54
C ALA A 78 -16.51 -15.71 5.27
N ALA A 79 -15.74 -16.19 4.27
CA ALA A 79 -15.64 -17.61 3.94
C ALA A 79 -15.11 -18.46 5.12
N LEU A 80 -14.18 -17.91 5.90
CA LEU A 80 -13.58 -18.57 7.07
C LEU A 80 -14.40 -18.39 8.35
N ASN A 81 -15.58 -17.77 8.30
CA ASN A 81 -16.43 -17.47 9.46
C ASN A 81 -15.69 -16.71 10.58
N CYS A 82 -14.74 -15.85 10.21
CA CYS A 82 -14.05 -14.99 11.16
C CYS A 82 -14.99 -13.88 11.65
N LYS A 83 -15.24 -13.84 12.96
CA LYS A 83 -15.98 -12.76 13.60
C LYS A 83 -14.98 -11.70 14.06
N PHE A 84 -14.96 -10.55 13.38
CA PHE A 84 -14.23 -9.40 13.87
C PHE A 84 -14.95 -8.85 15.10
N ARG A 85 -14.40 -9.11 16.29
CA ARG A 85 -14.91 -8.54 17.52
C ARG A 85 -14.12 -7.26 17.79
N PRO A 86 -14.75 -6.07 17.79
CA PRO A 86 -14.12 -4.88 18.32
C PRO A 86 -13.61 -5.20 19.72
N ALA A 87 -12.43 -4.69 20.07
CA ALA A 87 -12.00 -4.74 21.47
C ALA A 87 -13.10 -4.06 22.28
N ALA A 88 -13.62 -4.74 23.32
CA ALA A 88 -14.64 -4.15 24.17
C ALA A 88 -14.05 -2.88 24.78
N ASP A 89 -14.59 -1.73 24.40
CA ASP A 89 -14.17 -0.46 24.97
C ASP A 89 -14.63 -0.47 26.42
N SER A 90 -13.68 -0.59 27.35
CA SER A 90 -13.98 -0.40 28.76
C SER A 90 -14.26 1.08 28.95
N GLN A 91 -15.53 1.45 28.81
CA GLN A 91 -16.02 2.81 28.89
C GLN A 91 -15.96 3.31 30.34
N SER A 92 -14.74 3.46 30.84
CA SER A 92 -14.46 4.23 32.04
C SER A 92 -14.58 5.71 31.70
N ARG A 93 -15.08 6.53 32.63
CA ARG A 93 -15.07 8.00 32.47
C ARG A 93 -13.62 8.48 32.50
N ILE A 94 -12.97 8.51 31.33
CA ILE A 94 -11.60 8.98 31.18
C ILE A 94 -11.60 10.51 31.29
N ARG A 95 -10.95 11.05 32.32
CA ARG A 95 -10.70 12.49 32.44
C ARG A 95 -9.58 12.88 31.47
N ALA A 96 -9.92 13.66 30.43
CA ALA A 96 -8.96 14.12 29.42
C ALA A 96 -7.72 14.79 30.03
N ALA A 97 -7.90 15.61 31.07
CA ALA A 97 -6.79 16.26 31.79
C ALA A 97 -5.81 15.27 32.44
N ALA A 98 -6.27 14.08 32.85
CA ALA A 98 -5.41 13.05 33.44
C ALA A 98 -4.64 12.23 32.38
N VAL A 99 -5.16 12.14 31.16
CA VAL A 99 -4.56 11.37 30.06
C VAL A 99 -3.70 12.22 29.14
N PHE A 100 -3.94 13.53 29.08
CA PHE A 100 -3.23 14.44 28.18
C PHE A 100 -1.70 14.38 28.31
N PRO A 101 -1.09 14.50 29.51
CA PRO A 101 0.38 14.42 29.62
C PRO A 101 0.93 13.06 29.17
N ARG A 102 0.19 11.98 29.41
CA ARG A 102 0.56 10.64 28.94
C ARG A 102 0.49 10.55 27.42
N ALA A 103 -0.59 11.05 26.81
CA ALA A 103 -0.75 11.05 25.36
C ALA A 103 0.36 11.84 24.65
N VAL A 104 0.78 12.99 25.22
CA VAL A 104 1.91 13.77 24.70
C VAL A 104 3.23 13.00 24.83
N ARG A 105 3.47 12.32 25.96
CA ARG A 105 4.69 11.51 26.12
C ARG A 105 4.73 10.34 25.12
N GLU A 106 3.63 9.62 24.96
CA GLU A 106 3.54 8.50 24.01
C GLU A 106 3.67 8.97 22.56
N SER A 107 3.14 10.15 22.20
CA SER A 107 3.29 10.71 20.87
C SER A 107 4.73 11.11 20.57
N VAL A 108 5.43 11.76 21.52
CA VAL A 108 6.85 12.08 21.39
C VAL A 108 7.70 10.81 21.25
N ASN A 109 7.44 9.79 22.08
CA ASN A 109 8.13 8.49 21.96
C ASN A 109 7.90 7.85 20.58
N SER A 110 6.66 7.89 20.08
CA SER A 110 6.33 7.36 18.75
C SER A 110 7.03 8.12 17.63
N ILE A 111 7.11 9.45 17.70
CA ILE A 111 7.84 10.28 16.73
C ILE A 111 9.33 9.94 16.75
N LEU A 112 9.94 9.82 17.95
CA LEU A 112 11.35 9.46 18.09
C LEU A 112 11.65 8.06 17.55
N LEU A 113 10.77 7.09 17.80
CA LEU A 113 10.90 5.72 17.28
C LEU A 113 10.83 5.69 15.75
N VAL A 114 9.86 6.39 15.16
CA VAL A 114 9.68 6.48 13.71
C VAL A 114 10.89 7.19 13.07
N GLY A 115 11.30 8.34 13.61
CA GLY A 115 12.43 9.11 13.13
C GLY A 115 13.77 8.37 13.27
N GLY A 116 14.01 7.74 14.42
CA GLY A 116 15.21 6.95 14.67
C GLY A 116 15.32 5.74 13.74
N THR A 117 14.23 5.00 13.54
CA THR A 117 14.20 3.88 12.59
C THR A 117 14.43 4.36 11.16
N LEU A 118 13.84 5.48 10.76
CA LEU A 118 14.08 6.08 9.44
C LEU A 118 15.55 6.44 9.23
N VAL A 119 16.16 7.17 10.18
CA VAL A 119 17.58 7.55 10.10
C VAL A 119 18.48 6.31 10.00
N PHE A 120 18.20 5.28 10.80
CA PHE A 120 18.93 4.01 10.72
C PHE A 120 18.91 3.42 9.30
N PHE A 121 17.74 3.29 8.68
CA PHE A 121 17.64 2.72 7.33
C PHE A 121 18.25 3.61 6.26
N VAL A 122 18.10 4.93 6.37
CA VAL A 122 18.75 5.88 5.44
C VAL A 122 20.28 5.73 5.52
N VAL A 123 20.86 5.66 6.72
CA VAL A 123 22.30 5.44 6.91
C VAL A 123 22.72 4.05 6.40
N ALA A 124 21.94 3.00 6.70
CA ALA A 124 22.23 1.64 6.24
C ALA A 124 22.29 1.54 4.71
N VAL A 125 21.33 2.16 4.00
CA VAL A 125 21.35 2.25 2.52
C VAL A 125 22.62 2.95 2.03
N ARG A 126 23.02 4.06 2.68
CA ARG A 126 24.23 4.81 2.29
C ARG A 126 25.52 4.05 2.55
N LEU A 127 25.60 3.30 3.65
CA LEU A 127 26.73 2.43 3.93
C LEU A 127 26.80 1.26 2.94
N LEU A 128 25.66 0.66 2.59
CA LEU A 128 25.61 -0.41 1.59
C LEU A 128 26.06 0.09 0.21
N GLU A 129 25.64 1.30 -0.17
CA GLU A 129 26.10 1.95 -1.41
C GLU A 129 27.61 2.25 -1.37
N ALA A 130 28.11 2.83 -0.28
CA ALA A 130 29.52 3.18 -0.11
C ALA A 130 30.45 1.96 0.00
N SER A 131 29.93 0.81 0.45
CA SER A 131 30.69 -0.44 0.58
C SER A 131 31.19 -1.01 -0.75
N GLY A 132 30.64 -0.56 -1.89
CA GLY A 132 30.96 -1.10 -3.21
C GLY A 132 30.39 -2.49 -3.50
N ILE A 133 29.68 -3.13 -2.56
CA ILE A 133 29.04 -4.44 -2.77
C ILE A 133 28.03 -4.38 -3.94
N VAL A 134 27.27 -3.30 -4.00
CA VAL A 134 26.27 -3.10 -5.07
C VAL A 134 26.92 -2.96 -6.44
N SER A 135 28.06 -2.27 -6.53
CA SER A 135 28.82 -2.17 -7.78
C SER A 135 29.48 -3.50 -8.18
N LEU A 136 29.93 -4.31 -7.21
CA LEU A 136 30.47 -5.64 -7.47
C LEU A 136 29.42 -6.59 -8.07
N LEU A 137 28.16 -6.45 -7.66
CA LEU A 137 27.06 -7.24 -8.19
C LEU A 137 26.59 -6.79 -9.59
N GLY A 138 27.10 -5.66 -10.12
CA GLY A 138 26.74 -5.16 -11.44
C GLY A 138 25.25 -4.89 -11.63
N LEU A 139 24.55 -4.49 -10.57
CA LEU A 139 23.09 -4.27 -10.62
C LEU A 139 22.74 -3.10 -11.54
N SER A 140 21.67 -3.26 -12.32
CA SER A 140 21.09 -2.14 -13.09
C SER A 140 20.48 -1.09 -12.16
N GLU A 141 20.27 0.14 -12.66
CA GLU A 141 19.65 1.22 -11.87
C GLU A 141 18.26 0.83 -11.34
N HIS A 142 17.46 0.08 -12.12
CA HIS A 142 16.18 -0.45 -11.67
C HIS A 142 16.33 -1.44 -10.53
N GLN A 143 17.29 -2.37 -10.63
CA GLN A 143 17.55 -3.37 -9.59
C GLN A 143 18.08 -2.72 -8.31
N LYS A 144 18.98 -1.74 -8.44
CA LYS A 144 19.50 -0.94 -7.33
C LYS A 144 18.37 -0.15 -6.65
N GLY A 145 17.52 0.51 -7.44
CA GLY A 145 16.35 1.23 -6.95
C GLY A 145 15.36 0.33 -6.21
N VAL A 146 15.12 -0.89 -6.71
CA VAL A 146 14.30 -1.89 -6.01
C VAL A 146 14.97 -2.37 -4.72
N LEU A 147 16.25 -2.73 -4.75
CA LEU A 147 16.98 -3.19 -3.57
C LEU A 147 16.96 -2.14 -2.45
N PHE A 148 17.28 -0.90 -2.78
CA PHE A 148 17.27 0.18 -1.81
C PHE A 148 15.86 0.53 -1.39
N GLY A 149 14.89 0.47 -2.30
CA GLY A 149 13.47 0.68 -2.00
C GLY A 149 12.87 -0.37 -1.08
N LEU A 150 13.32 -1.62 -1.16
CA LEU A 150 12.93 -2.69 -0.25
C LEU A 150 13.44 -2.44 1.17
N LEU A 151 14.59 -1.79 1.34
CA LEU A 151 15.08 -1.36 2.65
C LEU A 151 14.35 -0.08 3.09
N GLU A 152 14.40 0.95 2.26
CA GLU A 152 13.87 2.29 2.50
C GLU A 152 13.31 2.87 1.19
N MET A 153 11.98 3.02 1.12
CA MET A 153 11.30 3.33 -0.14
C MET A 153 11.78 4.63 -0.79
N THR A 154 12.09 5.67 -0.01
CA THR A 154 12.26 7.03 -0.57
C THR A 154 13.58 7.16 -1.33
N ASN A 155 14.65 6.55 -0.83
CA ASN A 155 15.92 6.46 -1.54
C ASN A 155 15.81 5.55 -2.77
N GLY A 156 15.08 4.44 -2.68
CA GLY A 156 14.84 3.56 -3.84
C GLY A 156 14.09 4.27 -4.97
N ILE A 157 13.00 4.96 -4.64
CA ILE A 157 12.20 5.74 -5.60
C ILE A 157 13.03 6.85 -6.22
N LYS A 158 13.90 7.53 -5.45
CA LYS A 158 14.81 8.56 -5.97
C LYS A 158 15.79 8.02 -7.01
N ILE A 159 16.22 6.76 -6.91
CA ILE A 159 17.07 6.11 -7.92
C ILE A 159 16.23 5.75 -9.14
N LEU A 160 15.03 5.21 -8.94
CA LEU A 160 14.12 4.87 -10.04
C LEU A 160 13.65 6.10 -10.83
N SER A 161 13.65 7.28 -10.21
CA SER A 161 13.29 8.55 -10.85
C SER A 161 14.43 9.20 -11.64
N ALA A 162 15.60 8.57 -11.73
CA ALA A 162 16.68 9.03 -12.59
C ALA A 162 16.28 8.93 -14.07
N GLU A 163 16.67 9.94 -14.87
CA GLU A 163 16.37 9.99 -16.30
C GLU A 163 17.18 8.96 -17.11
N PRO A 164 16.62 8.36 -18.19
CA PRO A 164 15.27 8.58 -18.71
C PRO A 164 14.19 7.83 -17.91
N VAL A 165 13.10 8.51 -17.58
CA VAL A 165 11.99 7.86 -16.84
C VAL A 165 11.24 6.88 -17.73
N SER A 166 11.31 5.59 -17.37
CA SER A 166 10.63 4.52 -18.09
C SER A 166 9.29 4.14 -17.44
N ARG A 167 8.41 3.48 -18.21
CA ARG A 167 7.19 2.85 -17.69
C ARG A 167 7.49 1.93 -16.51
N LEU A 168 8.59 1.17 -16.59
CA LEU A 168 9.01 0.26 -15.53
C LEU A 168 9.35 1.02 -14.24
N SER A 169 10.01 2.18 -14.32
CA SER A 169 10.32 3.01 -13.15
C SER A 169 9.05 3.44 -12.40
N LEU A 170 7.97 3.81 -13.11
CA LEU A 170 6.70 4.18 -12.49
C LEU A 170 5.99 2.99 -11.84
N VAL A 171 5.98 1.84 -12.51
CA VAL A 171 5.38 0.60 -11.98
C VAL A 171 6.10 0.15 -10.71
N LEU A 172 7.43 0.15 -10.73
CA LEU A 172 8.25 -0.20 -9.55
C LEU A 172 8.05 0.81 -8.42
N THR A 173 7.98 2.11 -8.74
CA THR A 173 7.68 3.16 -7.76
C THR A 173 6.33 2.95 -7.09
N CYS A 174 5.28 2.63 -7.86
CA CYS A 174 3.95 2.34 -7.32
C CYS A 174 3.98 1.14 -6.36
N GLY A 175 4.66 0.06 -6.76
CA GLY A 175 4.82 -1.14 -5.93
C GLY A 175 5.59 -0.87 -4.63
N LEU A 176 6.75 -0.19 -4.69
CA LEU A 176 7.56 0.14 -3.52
C LEU A 176 6.83 1.03 -2.52
N MET A 177 6.08 2.02 -3.02
CA MET A 177 5.27 2.91 -2.21
C MET A 177 4.15 2.17 -1.47
N SER A 178 3.49 1.23 -2.14
CA SER A 178 2.50 0.35 -1.52
C SER A 178 3.14 -0.59 -0.49
N PHE A 179 4.31 -1.13 -0.79
CA PHE A 179 5.04 -2.04 0.09
C PHE A 179 5.48 -1.39 1.40
N GLY A 180 6.08 -0.19 1.35
CA GLY A 180 6.59 0.49 2.54
C GLY A 180 8.11 0.40 2.73
N GLY A 181 8.72 -0.69 2.27
CA GLY A 181 10.07 -1.09 2.65
C GLY A 181 10.14 -1.68 4.06
N LEU A 182 11.26 -2.32 4.39
CA LEU A 182 11.55 -2.87 5.73
C LEU A 182 11.55 -1.78 6.79
N CYS A 183 11.90 -0.55 6.41
CA CYS A 183 11.84 0.63 7.27
C CYS A 183 10.45 0.84 7.86
N ILE A 184 9.38 0.90 7.04
CA ILE A 184 8.02 1.10 7.53
C ILE A 184 7.48 -0.14 8.27
N PHE A 185 7.90 -1.34 7.84
CA PHE A 185 7.55 -2.57 8.53
C PHE A 185 8.04 -2.55 9.99
N LEU A 186 9.33 -2.27 10.22
CA LEU A 186 9.88 -2.20 11.57
C LEU A 186 9.34 -1.02 12.38
N GLN A 187 9.09 0.14 11.75
CA GLN A 187 8.38 1.26 12.41
C GLN A 187 7.01 0.81 12.94
N THR A 188 6.26 0.04 12.16
CA THR A 188 4.93 -0.42 12.56
C THR A 188 5.01 -1.45 13.67
N CYS A 189 5.93 -2.42 13.59
CA CYS A 189 6.15 -3.40 14.65
C CYS A 189 6.57 -2.76 15.98
N GLY A 190 7.29 -1.63 15.94
CA GLY A 190 7.70 -0.90 17.13
C GLY A 190 6.57 -0.08 17.79
N VAL A 191 5.54 0.32 17.03
CA VAL A 191 4.44 1.16 17.53
C VAL A 191 3.19 0.33 17.88
N VAL A 192 2.89 -0.71 17.10
CA VAL A 192 1.65 -1.48 17.23
C VAL A 192 1.96 -2.96 17.39
N ASN A 193 1.34 -3.59 18.39
CA ASN A 193 1.44 -5.04 18.60
C ASN A 193 0.57 -5.80 17.58
N LEU A 194 1.18 -6.19 16.46
CA LEU A 194 0.57 -6.93 15.36
C LEU A 194 1.31 -8.23 15.08
N ARG A 195 0.66 -9.18 14.42
CA ARG A 195 1.32 -10.36 13.85
C ARG A 195 2.17 -9.91 12.66
N PRO A 196 3.51 -10.06 12.71
CA PRO A 196 4.37 -9.53 11.66
C PRO A 196 4.13 -10.19 10.30
N VAL A 197 3.80 -11.48 10.29
CA VAL A 197 3.58 -12.25 9.06
C VAL A 197 2.37 -11.75 8.29
N GLY A 198 1.20 -11.64 8.92
CA GLY A 198 -0.02 -11.15 8.26
C GLY A 198 0.10 -9.71 7.78
N TYR A 199 0.78 -8.84 8.55
CA TYR A 199 1.06 -7.48 8.10
C TYR A 199 1.95 -7.46 6.85
N PHE A 200 3.07 -8.18 6.89
CA PHE A 200 4.04 -8.22 5.79
C PHE A 200 3.42 -8.83 4.52
N ALA A 201 2.68 -9.92 4.65
CA ALA A 201 1.99 -10.57 3.53
C ALA A 201 0.96 -9.63 2.88
N ALA A 202 0.18 -8.90 3.69
CA ALA A 202 -0.78 -7.93 3.16
C ALA A 202 -0.09 -6.76 2.43
N LYS A 203 1.03 -6.25 2.96
CA LYS A 203 1.86 -5.24 2.26
C LYS A 203 2.40 -5.76 0.93
N LEU A 204 2.85 -7.01 0.88
CA LEU A 204 3.37 -7.62 -0.34
C LEU A 204 2.28 -7.81 -1.40
N ILE A 205 1.11 -8.33 -1.01
CA ILE A 205 -0.04 -8.48 -1.91
C ILE A 205 -0.48 -7.12 -2.45
N HIS A 206 -0.62 -6.12 -1.58
CA HIS A 206 -0.99 -4.77 -1.97
C HIS A 206 0.05 -4.16 -2.93
N ALA A 207 1.35 -4.37 -2.68
CA ALA A 207 2.42 -3.92 -3.55
C ALA A 207 2.34 -4.52 -4.95
N LEU A 208 2.23 -5.85 -5.05
CA LEU A 208 2.11 -6.54 -6.33
C LEU A 208 0.86 -6.10 -7.10
N LEU A 209 -0.27 -5.99 -6.41
CA LEU A 209 -1.53 -5.56 -7.03
C LEU A 209 -1.45 -4.10 -7.52
N SER A 210 -0.83 -3.21 -6.74
CA SER A 210 -0.65 -1.81 -7.14
C SER A 210 0.28 -1.65 -8.34
N ALA A 211 1.37 -2.43 -8.41
CA ALA A 211 2.28 -2.45 -9.55
C ALA A 211 1.57 -2.98 -10.81
N ALA A 212 0.83 -4.09 -10.68
CA ALA A 212 0.03 -4.65 -11.77
C ALA A 212 -1.03 -3.66 -12.28
N LEU A 213 -1.75 -3.01 -11.36
CA LEU A 213 -2.76 -2.00 -11.70
C LEU A 213 -2.12 -0.78 -12.37
N CYS A 214 -0.97 -0.30 -11.87
CA CYS A 214 -0.21 0.79 -12.51
C CYS A 214 0.24 0.42 -13.92
N ALA A 215 0.72 -0.81 -14.13
CA ALA A 215 1.10 -1.29 -15.45
C ALA A 215 -0.12 -1.34 -16.38
N ALA A 216 -1.26 -1.85 -15.92
CA ALA A 216 -2.50 -1.94 -16.69
C ALA A 216 -3.07 -0.55 -17.03
N MET A 217 -3.00 0.39 -16.11
CA MET A 217 -3.53 1.75 -16.28
C MET A 217 -2.60 2.66 -17.10
N TYR A 218 -1.29 2.39 -17.14
CA TYR A 218 -0.32 3.21 -17.87
C TYR A 218 -0.74 3.68 -19.28
N PRO A 219 -1.19 2.81 -20.22
CA PRO A 219 -1.58 3.25 -21.56
C PRO A 219 -2.77 4.23 -21.60
N LEU A 220 -3.63 4.21 -20.56
CA LEU A 220 -4.78 5.12 -20.44
C LEU A 220 -4.34 6.54 -20.09
N PHE A 221 -3.20 6.70 -19.40
CA PHE A 221 -2.65 8.00 -19.01
C PHE A 221 -1.60 8.51 -20.02
N PHE A 222 -0.86 7.58 -20.61
CA PHE A 222 0.20 7.83 -21.59
C PHE A 222 -0.12 7.07 -22.87
N SER A 223 -1.14 7.54 -23.60
CA SER A 223 -1.35 7.11 -24.97
C SER A 223 -0.25 7.72 -25.82
N ASN A 224 0.59 6.89 -26.45
CA ASN A 224 1.47 7.35 -27.51
C ASN A 224 0.56 7.95 -28.60
N ALA A 225 0.71 9.24 -28.87
CA ALA A 225 0.18 9.83 -30.10
C ALA A 225 0.93 9.18 -31.27
N ALA A 226 0.43 8.03 -31.73
CA ALA A 226 0.82 7.53 -33.04
C ALA A 226 0.36 8.58 -34.08
N PRO A 227 1.17 8.91 -35.11
CA PRO A 227 0.72 9.75 -36.20
C PRO A 227 -0.30 8.94 -37.00
N VAL A 228 -1.55 8.98 -36.58
CA VAL A 228 -2.66 8.37 -37.29
C VAL A 228 -3.09 9.38 -38.34
N PHE A 229 -2.84 9.07 -39.61
CA PHE A 229 -3.39 9.76 -40.78
C PHE A 229 -4.91 9.59 -40.85
N ILE A 230 -5.63 10.05 -39.84
CA ILE A 230 -7.09 10.17 -39.81
C ILE A 230 -7.40 11.62 -39.45
N SER A 231 -8.28 12.22 -40.26
CA SER A 231 -8.78 13.59 -40.14
C SER A 231 -8.83 14.06 -38.68
N THR A 232 -8.22 15.20 -38.40
CA THR A 232 -8.02 15.79 -37.06
C THR A 232 -9.29 15.97 -36.23
N ALA A 233 -10.47 15.88 -36.84
CA ALA A 233 -11.77 15.94 -36.15
C ALA A 233 -12.24 14.58 -35.57
N GLU A 234 -11.87 13.45 -36.17
CA GLU A 234 -12.26 12.10 -35.69
C GLU A 234 -11.30 11.55 -34.64
N SER A 235 -10.01 11.85 -34.75
CA SER A 235 -9.01 11.35 -33.78
C SER A 235 -9.17 11.98 -32.39
N ALA A 236 -9.60 13.25 -32.30
CA ALA A 236 -9.82 13.94 -31.04
C ALA A 236 -11.06 13.39 -30.30
N THR A 237 -12.13 13.13 -31.04
CA THR A 237 -13.37 12.56 -30.48
C THR A 237 -13.18 11.09 -30.07
N ILE A 238 -12.41 10.29 -30.81
CA ILE A 238 -12.08 8.92 -30.41
C ILE A 238 -11.19 8.88 -29.17
N ALA A 239 -10.16 9.74 -29.08
CA ALA A 239 -9.31 9.81 -27.89
C ALA A 239 -10.07 10.27 -26.64
N GLU A 240 -10.96 11.26 -26.80
CA GLU A 240 -11.85 11.71 -25.73
C GLU A 240 -12.86 10.62 -25.34
N ASN A 241 -13.40 9.87 -26.31
CA ASN A 241 -14.29 8.74 -26.08
C ASN A 241 -13.59 7.55 -25.41
N VAL A 242 -12.32 7.28 -25.72
CA VAL A 242 -11.53 6.22 -25.07
C VAL A 242 -11.15 6.63 -23.65
N MET A 243 -10.77 7.89 -23.43
CA MET A 243 -10.44 8.42 -22.11
C MET A 243 -11.68 8.49 -21.21
N THR A 244 -12.83 8.92 -21.74
CA THR A 244 -14.10 8.90 -21.02
C THR A 244 -14.60 7.48 -20.80
N ALA A 245 -14.49 6.57 -21.77
CA ALA A 245 -14.83 5.15 -21.58
C ALA A 245 -13.93 4.47 -20.54
N ALA A 246 -12.65 4.84 -20.47
CA ALA A 246 -11.73 4.34 -19.45
C ALA A 246 -12.03 4.94 -18.06
N GLN A 247 -12.39 6.22 -17.98
CA GLN A 247 -12.89 6.84 -16.75
C GLN A 247 -14.20 6.20 -16.29
N ILE A 248 -15.12 5.89 -17.21
CA ILE A 248 -16.36 5.18 -16.93
C ILE A 248 -16.07 3.74 -16.50
N ALA A 249 -15.17 3.01 -17.17
CA ALA A 249 -14.78 1.66 -16.78
C ALA A 249 -14.11 1.64 -15.41
N LEU A 250 -13.30 2.65 -15.08
CA LEU A 250 -12.70 2.82 -13.77
C LEU A 250 -13.75 3.15 -12.70
N LEU A 251 -14.69 4.05 -12.98
CA LEU A 251 -15.83 4.32 -12.11
C LEU A 251 -16.73 3.09 -11.94
N CYS A 252 -16.89 2.26 -12.98
CA CYS A 252 -17.61 1.00 -12.93
C CYS A 252 -16.86 -0.06 -12.12
N LEU A 253 -15.52 -0.09 -12.17
CA LEU A 253 -14.70 -0.95 -11.32
C LEU A 253 -14.71 -0.50 -9.86
N PHE A 254 -14.65 0.81 -9.59
CA PHE A 254 -14.82 1.35 -8.25
C PHE A 254 -16.25 1.13 -7.73
N SER A 255 -17.26 1.34 -8.58
CA SER A 255 -18.67 1.09 -8.27
C SER A 255 -18.94 -0.39 -8.04
N SER A 256 -18.32 -1.30 -8.81
CA SER A 256 -18.46 -2.75 -8.61
C SER A 256 -17.74 -3.22 -7.35
N CYS A 257 -16.60 -2.63 -7.00
CA CYS A 257 -15.95 -2.87 -5.70
C CYS A 257 -16.80 -2.35 -4.54
N ILE A 258 -17.38 -1.14 -4.66
CA ILE A 258 -18.26 -0.55 -3.65
C ILE A 258 -19.57 -1.34 -3.54
N SER A 259 -20.16 -1.78 -4.64
CA SER A 259 -21.40 -2.54 -4.65
C SER A 259 -21.20 -3.98 -4.18
N ALA A 260 -20.07 -4.61 -4.48
CA ALA A 260 -19.69 -5.88 -3.88
C ALA A 260 -19.49 -5.74 -2.37
N LEU A 261 -18.85 -4.65 -1.92
CA LEU A 261 -18.69 -4.34 -0.51
C LEU A 261 -20.06 -4.11 0.16
N ALA A 262 -20.95 -3.34 -0.47
CA ALA A 262 -22.30 -3.04 0.00
C ALA A 262 -23.19 -4.28 0.02
N ALA A 263 -23.10 -5.16 -0.98
CA ALA A 263 -23.82 -6.44 -1.02
C ALA A 263 -23.38 -7.37 0.12
N VAL A 264 -22.08 -7.41 0.42
CA VAL A 264 -21.55 -8.13 1.59
C VAL A 264 -22.10 -7.57 2.90
N PHE A 265 -22.25 -6.24 3.01
CA PHE A 265 -22.89 -5.60 4.17
C PHE A 265 -24.40 -5.89 4.25
N ALA A 266 -25.12 -5.84 3.12
CA ALA A 266 -26.57 -6.08 3.06
C ALA A 266 -26.94 -7.53 3.41
N VAL A 267 -26.18 -8.52 2.92
CA VAL A 267 -26.36 -9.95 3.27
C VAL A 267 -26.08 -10.22 4.75
N ARG A 268 -25.24 -9.40 5.39
CA ARG A 268 -25.02 -9.47 6.85
C ARG A 268 -26.19 -8.87 7.64
N SER A 269 -26.80 -7.78 7.15
CA SER A 269 -27.92 -7.11 7.81
C SER A 269 -29.22 -7.92 7.78
N THR A 270 -29.40 -8.83 6.83
CA THR A 270 -30.59 -9.70 6.73
C THR A 270 -30.47 -11.00 7.52
N ARG A 271 -29.28 -11.29 8.07
CA ARG A 271 -29.01 -12.46 8.92
C ARG A 271 -28.93 -12.12 10.42
N THR A 272 -29.23 -10.88 10.78
CA THR A 272 -29.43 -10.39 12.16
C THR A 272 -30.90 -10.11 12.37
#